data_AF-A0A7Y7HC68-F1
#
_entry.id   AF-A0A7Y7HC68-F1
#
_cell.length_a   1.000
_cell.length_b   1.000
_cell.length_c   1.000
_cell.angle_alpha   90.00
_cell.angle_beta   90.00
_cell.angle_gamma   90.00
#
_symmetry.space_group_name_H-M   'P 1'
#
loop_
_entity.id
_entity.type
_entity.pdbx_description
1 polymer ?
#
loop_
_entity_poly.entity_id
_entity_poly.type
_entity_poly.pdbx_seq_one_letter_code
_entity_poly.pdbx_strand_id
1 'polypeptide(L)'
;MKAKFFCYLPYRVVTGLLIIMCLHSPGFSQAAKIGSLAYLRARNGIGGFNLGGLLTGEQEQALTYIDGEGSKPDADSCVTYEYHPDKQLELEDGLTATHICVRTWQNKIVNIYVFFNRNQGYKMLSKFLHWYGTFTAKPNDYQDVYLWDSRTVKLLLSYHPDDDQGIAVYTSVPLTNTINAQNAKRLTQLLTSNE
;
A
#
# COMPACT_ATOMS: atom_id res chain seq x y z
N MET A 1 -78.14 -39.22 6.89
CA MET A 1 -77.79 -38.25 7.95
C MET A 1 -76.67 -37.40 7.40
N LYS A 2 -76.90 -36.13 7.00
CA LYS A 2 -76.86 -34.90 7.83
C LYS A 2 -75.50 -34.80 8.58
N ALA A 3 -74.66 -33.77 8.47
CA ALA A 3 -74.88 -32.39 8.02
C ALA A 3 -73.56 -31.71 7.55
N LYS A 4 -73.74 -30.66 6.72
CA LYS A 4 -72.80 -29.57 6.44
C LYS A 4 -72.47 -28.81 7.75
N PHE A 5 -71.29 -28.20 7.86
CA PHE A 5 -71.17 -26.79 8.29
C PHE A 5 -69.83 -26.19 7.86
N PHE A 6 -69.94 -25.09 7.10
CA PHE A 6 -68.94 -24.04 6.93
C PHE A 6 -68.41 -23.58 8.30
N CYS A 7 -67.18 -23.06 8.35
CA CYS A 7 -66.96 -21.69 8.81
C CYS A 7 -65.47 -21.26 8.71
N TYR A 8 -65.26 -20.28 7.84
CA TYR A 8 -64.40 -19.10 8.02
C TYR A 8 -62.91 -19.28 8.36
N LEU A 9 -62.09 -19.02 7.33
CA LEU A 9 -60.86 -18.26 7.46
C LEU A 9 -61.15 -16.88 8.08
N PRO A 10 -60.40 -16.43 9.10
CA PRO A 10 -60.15 -15.02 9.29
C PRO A 10 -58.88 -14.61 8.54
N TYR A 11 -59.12 -13.77 7.55
CA TYR A 11 -58.25 -13.00 6.66
C TYR A 11 -57.26 -12.07 7.40
N ARG A 12 -56.50 -12.55 8.39
CA ARG A 12 -55.58 -11.69 9.17
C ARG A 12 -54.23 -12.29 9.57
N VAL A 13 -53.84 -13.43 9.00
CA VAL A 13 -52.51 -14.04 9.29
C VAL A 13 -51.59 -14.05 8.05
N VAL A 14 -52.06 -13.62 6.88
CA VAL A 14 -51.28 -13.65 5.63
C VAL A 14 -50.51 -12.35 5.35
N THR A 15 -50.66 -11.32 6.18
CA THR A 15 -49.90 -10.05 6.11
C THR A 15 -48.93 -9.91 7.29
N GLY A 16 -48.19 -10.99 7.58
CA GLY A 16 -47.15 -11.00 8.62
C GLY A 16 -45.94 -11.86 8.27
N LEU A 17 -45.76 -12.16 6.97
CA LEU A 17 -44.71 -13.06 6.45
C LEU A 17 -43.97 -12.42 5.26
N LEU A 18 -43.93 -11.08 5.23
CA LEU A 18 -43.40 -10.30 4.11
C LEU A 18 -42.72 -9.02 4.63
N ILE A 19 -41.81 -9.16 5.58
CA ILE A 19 -40.70 -8.26 5.96
C ILE A 19 -39.81 -9.14 6.85
N ILE A 20 -38.47 -9.04 6.75
CA ILE A 20 -37.43 -9.92 7.35
C ILE A 20 -36.92 -11.03 6.40
N MET A 21 -36.78 -10.75 5.09
CA MET A 21 -35.83 -11.49 4.23
C MET A 21 -34.84 -10.59 3.46
N CYS A 22 -34.62 -9.35 3.92
CA CYS A 22 -33.62 -8.45 3.32
C CYS A 22 -32.77 -7.68 4.36
N LEU A 23 -32.47 -8.29 5.52
CA LEU A 23 -31.47 -7.72 6.45
C LEU A 23 -30.53 -8.81 6.99
N HIS A 24 -30.00 -9.62 6.07
CA HIS A 24 -28.73 -10.30 6.29
C HIS A 24 -27.78 -9.86 5.19
N SER A 25 -27.39 -8.58 5.25
CA SER A 25 -26.08 -8.19 4.76
C SER A 25 -25.13 -8.21 5.95
N PRO A 26 -24.54 -9.37 6.34
CA PRO A 26 -23.20 -9.30 6.90
C PRO A 26 -22.28 -8.99 5.72
N GLY A 27 -22.35 -7.75 5.22
CA GLY A 27 -21.22 -7.11 4.56
C GLY A 27 -20.16 -6.83 5.61
N PHE A 28 -19.75 -7.86 6.35
CA PHE A 28 -18.52 -7.84 7.10
C PHE A 28 -17.45 -7.66 6.03
N SER A 29 -16.96 -6.43 5.91
CA SER A 29 -15.57 -6.18 5.56
C SER A 29 -14.76 -7.20 6.35
N GLN A 30 -14.37 -8.30 5.71
CA GLN A 30 -13.45 -9.25 6.32
C GLN A 30 -12.22 -8.40 6.61
N ALA A 31 -12.00 -8.09 7.88
CA ALA A 31 -10.79 -7.42 8.32
C ALA A 31 -9.64 -8.16 7.65
N ALA A 32 -8.86 -7.44 6.85
CA ALA A 32 -7.86 -8.06 6.01
C ALA A 32 -7.01 -8.99 6.89
N LYS A 33 -6.99 -10.29 6.56
CA LYS A 33 -6.27 -11.27 7.38
C LYS A 33 -4.79 -10.89 7.39
N ILE A 34 -4.22 -10.70 8.58
CA ILE A 34 -2.77 -10.51 8.75
C ILE A 34 -2.06 -11.65 8.02
N GLY A 35 -1.08 -11.31 7.19
CA GLY A 35 -0.38 -12.28 6.33
C GLY A 35 -0.99 -12.43 4.94
N SER A 36 -1.70 -11.41 4.43
CA SER A 36 -2.30 -11.47 3.09
C SER A 36 -1.94 -10.23 2.25
N LEU A 37 -1.97 -10.39 0.93
CA LEU A 37 -1.89 -9.25 0.01
C LEU A 37 -3.01 -8.23 0.26
N ALA A 38 -4.17 -8.64 0.79
CA ALA A 38 -5.21 -7.72 1.21
C ALA A 38 -4.78 -6.86 2.40
N TYR A 39 -3.98 -7.42 3.32
CA TYR A 39 -3.40 -6.68 4.44
C TYR A 39 -2.31 -5.72 4.00
N LEU A 40 -1.48 -6.09 3.00
CA LEU A 40 -0.55 -5.16 2.35
C LEU A 40 -1.28 -3.93 1.78
N ARG A 41 -2.46 -4.12 1.18
CA ARG A 41 -3.31 -3.03 0.70
C ARG A 41 -3.95 -2.21 1.82
N ALA A 42 -4.23 -2.83 2.97
CA ALA A 42 -4.80 -2.12 4.12
C ALA A 42 -3.74 -1.26 4.84
N ARG A 43 -2.50 -1.77 4.94
CA ARG A 43 -1.33 -1.09 5.51
C ARG A 43 -0.56 -0.31 4.42
N ASN A 44 -1.28 0.40 3.54
CA ASN A 44 -0.79 1.11 2.34
C ASN A 44 0.11 2.32 2.67
N GLY A 45 1.00 2.18 3.64
CA GLY A 45 1.75 3.27 4.25
C GLY A 45 2.59 2.83 5.44
N ILE A 46 3.52 3.71 5.83
CA ILE A 46 4.43 3.54 6.96
C ILE A 46 4.86 4.92 7.48
N GLY A 47 5.05 5.07 8.79
CA GLY A 47 5.50 6.34 9.38
C GLY A 47 4.57 7.52 9.09
N GLY A 48 3.25 7.28 8.97
CA GLY A 48 2.27 8.32 8.63
C GLY A 48 2.17 8.65 7.14
N PHE A 49 3.05 8.12 6.28
CA PHE A 49 2.99 8.27 4.83
C PHE A 49 2.10 7.20 4.22
N ASN A 50 1.22 7.59 3.28
CA ASN A 50 0.35 6.66 2.57
C ASN A 50 0.63 6.69 1.06
N LEU A 51 0.89 5.54 0.45
CA LEU A 51 1.06 5.41 -0.99
C LEU A 51 -0.17 5.94 -1.73
N GLY A 52 0.04 6.72 -2.77
CA GLY A 52 -1.03 7.37 -3.53
C GLY A 52 -1.67 8.57 -2.84
N GLY A 53 -1.42 8.76 -1.53
CA GLY A 53 -1.88 9.92 -0.77
C GLY A 53 -1.09 11.17 -1.12
N LEU A 54 -1.71 12.33 -0.88
CA LEU A 54 -1.03 13.62 -0.95
C LEU A 54 -0.12 13.80 0.26
N LEU A 55 1.04 14.42 0.05
CA LEU A 55 1.80 14.98 1.17
C LEU A 55 1.00 16.11 1.83
N THR A 56 0.85 16.05 3.15
CA THR A 56 0.27 17.15 3.92
C THR A 56 1.33 18.20 4.24
N GLY A 57 0.92 19.43 4.54
CA GLY A 57 1.85 20.51 4.87
C GLY A 57 2.73 20.19 6.10
N GLU A 58 2.21 19.46 7.08
CA GLU A 58 2.99 18.99 8.24
C GLU A 58 4.03 17.94 7.84
N GLN A 59 3.68 17.03 6.91
CA GLN A 59 4.64 16.05 6.39
C GLN A 59 5.74 16.74 5.59
N GLU A 60 5.41 17.73 4.75
CA GLU A 60 6.40 18.47 3.97
C GLU A 60 7.41 19.21 4.85
N GLN A 61 7.02 19.69 6.03
CA GLN A 61 7.92 20.36 6.98
C GLN A 61 8.94 19.43 7.61
N ALA A 62 8.62 18.14 7.72
CA ALA A 62 9.51 17.13 8.28
C ALA A 62 10.37 16.42 7.21
N LEU A 63 10.25 16.85 5.95
CA LEU A 63 10.92 16.25 4.80
C LEU A 63 12.03 17.16 4.27
N THR A 64 13.23 16.60 4.16
CA THR A 64 14.39 17.27 3.54
C THR A 64 14.53 16.80 2.10
N TYR A 65 14.67 17.71 1.15
CA TYR A 65 14.87 17.35 -0.25
C TYR A 65 16.29 16.80 -0.49
N ILE A 66 16.40 15.66 -1.18
CA ILE A 66 17.69 14.95 -1.36
C ILE A 66 18.31 15.18 -2.74
N ASP A 67 17.52 15.55 -3.75
CA ASP A 67 18.00 15.59 -5.14
C ASP A 67 18.76 16.91 -5.51
N GLY A 68 19.37 17.59 -4.53
CA GLY A 68 20.37 18.65 -4.73
C GLY A 68 19.97 20.07 -4.31
N GLU A 69 20.94 20.92 -3.98
CA GLU A 69 20.71 22.35 -3.74
C GLU A 69 20.25 23.03 -5.04
N GLY A 70 18.98 23.39 -5.09
CA GLY A 70 18.34 24.00 -6.24
C GLY A 70 16.84 23.84 -6.14
N SER A 71 16.09 24.83 -6.63
CA SER A 71 14.63 24.87 -6.63
C SER A 71 14.02 23.50 -6.95
N LYS A 72 13.02 23.08 -6.14
CA LYS A 72 12.26 21.84 -6.33
C LYS A 72 11.99 21.61 -7.83
N PRO A 73 12.21 20.39 -8.35
CA PRO A 73 11.88 20.04 -9.73
C PRO A 73 10.44 20.43 -10.06
N ASP A 74 10.14 20.59 -11.36
CA ASP A 74 8.77 20.84 -11.79
C ASP A 74 7.78 19.77 -11.24
N ALA A 75 6.50 20.12 -11.14
CA ALA A 75 5.49 19.26 -10.53
C ALA A 75 5.30 17.90 -11.24
N ASP A 76 5.78 17.79 -12.48
CA ASP A 76 5.73 16.58 -13.31
C ASP A 76 6.96 15.68 -13.15
N SER A 77 7.97 16.14 -12.40
CA SER A 77 9.14 15.36 -12.04
C SER A 77 8.90 14.58 -10.75
N CYS A 78 9.55 13.43 -10.64
CA CYS A 78 9.56 12.73 -9.37
C CYS A 78 10.56 13.41 -8.42
N VAL A 79 10.11 13.70 -7.19
CA VAL A 79 10.92 14.38 -6.18
C VAL A 79 11.13 13.44 -5.00
N THR A 80 12.39 13.21 -4.62
CA THR A 80 12.73 12.37 -3.46
C THR A 80 13.04 13.23 -2.25
N TYR A 81 12.39 12.89 -1.14
CA TYR A 81 12.58 13.53 0.16
C TYR A 81 13.09 12.51 1.17
N GLU A 82 13.93 12.96 2.10
CA GLU A 82 14.35 12.21 3.28
C GLU A 82 13.56 12.69 4.49
N TYR A 83 12.95 11.76 5.18
CA TYR A 83 12.35 11.95 6.49
C TYR A 83 13.38 11.60 7.55
N HIS A 84 13.85 12.63 8.25
CA HIS A 84 14.72 12.51 9.41
C HIS A 84 13.86 12.61 10.67
N PRO A 85 13.42 11.49 11.26
CA PRO A 85 12.72 11.57 12.53
C PRO A 85 13.71 11.97 13.64
N ASP A 86 13.29 12.85 14.56
CA ASP A 86 14.10 13.27 15.72
C ASP A 86 14.55 12.10 16.62
N LYS A 87 13.89 10.94 16.48
CA LYS A 87 14.20 9.68 17.15
C LYS A 87 14.10 8.54 16.14
N GLN A 88 14.83 7.45 16.36
CA GLN A 88 14.67 6.24 15.55
C GLN A 88 13.18 5.84 15.48
N LEU A 89 12.69 5.67 14.26
CA LEU A 89 11.29 5.33 14.03
C LEU A 89 11.07 3.85 14.33
N GLU A 90 10.36 3.56 15.41
CA GLU A 90 9.94 2.19 15.70
C GLU A 90 8.84 1.77 14.72
N LEU A 91 9.08 0.65 14.02
CA LEU A 91 8.12 0.07 13.09
C LEU A 91 7.15 -0.85 13.84
N GLU A 92 7.68 -1.86 14.54
CA GLU A 92 6.91 -2.76 15.42
C GLU A 92 7.87 -3.70 16.18
N ASP A 93 7.53 -4.09 17.41
CA ASP A 93 8.26 -5.08 18.21
C ASP A 93 9.78 -4.84 18.28
N GLY A 94 10.23 -3.59 18.40
CA GLY A 94 11.65 -3.24 18.40
C GLY A 94 12.36 -3.44 17.07
N LEU A 95 11.64 -3.45 15.94
CA LEU A 95 12.22 -3.10 14.64
C LEU A 95 12.27 -1.58 14.52
N THR A 96 13.42 -1.07 14.09
CA THR A 96 13.61 0.37 13.90
C THR A 96 14.05 0.66 12.47
N ALA A 97 13.46 1.70 11.88
CA ALA A 97 13.99 2.31 10.68
C ALA A 97 15.12 3.28 11.05
N THR A 98 16.20 3.27 10.28
CA THR A 98 17.29 4.24 10.39
C THR A 98 16.89 5.57 9.78
N HIS A 99 16.24 5.53 8.62
CA HIS A 99 15.64 6.68 7.94
C HIS A 99 14.56 6.21 6.96
N ILE A 100 13.70 7.14 6.54
CA ILE A 100 12.70 6.92 5.51
C ILE A 100 12.93 7.90 4.38
N CYS A 101 12.86 7.45 3.14
CA CYS A 101 12.73 8.37 2.00
C CYS A 101 11.35 8.24 1.37
N VAL A 102 10.85 9.31 0.78
CA VAL A 102 9.57 9.35 0.10
C VAL A 102 9.79 9.94 -1.29
N ARG A 103 9.43 9.21 -2.34
CA ARG A 103 9.40 9.74 -3.70
C ARG A 103 7.98 10.12 -4.05
N THR A 104 7.81 11.33 -4.55
CA THR A 104 6.51 11.87 -4.92
C THR A 104 6.46 12.27 -6.38
N TRP A 105 5.24 12.35 -6.91
CA TRP A 105 4.94 12.87 -8.24
C TRP A 105 3.60 13.61 -8.16
N GLN A 106 3.56 14.87 -8.60
CA GLN A 106 2.40 15.77 -8.43
C GLN A 106 1.88 15.77 -6.97
N ASN A 107 2.80 15.90 -6.01
CA ASN A 107 2.58 15.84 -4.55
C ASN A 107 1.96 14.54 -4.03
N LYS A 108 1.84 13.50 -4.85
CA LYS A 108 1.36 12.18 -4.42
C LYS A 108 2.53 11.23 -4.18
N ILE A 109 2.44 10.44 -3.13
CA ILE A 109 3.49 9.51 -2.73
C ILE A 109 3.51 8.30 -3.67
N VAL A 110 4.58 8.17 -4.45
CA VAL A 110 4.81 7.07 -5.39
C VAL A 110 5.57 5.95 -4.72
N ASN A 111 6.64 6.27 -3.99
CA ASN A 111 7.44 5.30 -3.25
C ASN A 111 7.66 5.74 -1.82
N ILE A 112 7.72 4.77 -0.91
CA ILE A 112 8.25 4.94 0.44
C ILE A 112 9.39 3.94 0.61
N TYR A 113 10.58 4.45 0.90
CA TYR A 113 11.79 3.70 1.15
C TYR A 113 12.02 3.68 2.65
N VAL A 114 12.18 2.50 3.23
CA VAL A 114 12.43 2.31 4.65
C VAL A 114 13.76 1.63 4.79
N PHE A 115 14.73 2.37 5.32
CA PHE A 115 16.07 1.86 5.57
C PHE A 115 16.16 1.38 7.01
N PHE A 116 16.94 0.34 7.24
CA PHE A 116 17.13 -0.22 8.57
C PHE A 116 18.47 -0.96 8.67
N ASN A 117 18.97 -1.14 9.90
CA ASN A 117 20.21 -1.87 10.11
C ASN A 117 20.08 -3.33 9.66
N ARG A 118 21.05 -3.82 8.88
CA ARG A 118 21.01 -5.16 8.30
C ARG A 118 20.92 -6.30 9.32
N ASN A 119 21.45 -6.10 10.53
CA ASN A 119 21.29 -7.07 11.62
C ASN A 119 19.81 -7.34 12.00
N GLN A 120 18.88 -6.48 11.59
CA GLN A 120 17.43 -6.67 11.73
C GLN A 120 16.79 -7.41 10.54
N GLY A 121 17.55 -7.75 9.48
CA GLY A 121 17.03 -8.31 8.22
C GLY A 121 16.20 -9.57 8.37
N TYR A 122 16.64 -10.52 9.20
CA TYR A 122 15.87 -11.73 9.48
C TYR A 122 14.53 -11.41 10.18
N LYS A 123 14.56 -10.52 11.17
CA LYS A 123 13.37 -10.08 11.91
C LYS A 123 12.41 -9.31 11.00
N MET A 124 12.94 -8.47 10.12
CA MET A 124 12.14 -7.75 9.13
C MET A 124 11.48 -8.71 8.15
N LEU A 125 12.21 -9.68 7.60
CA LEU A 125 11.65 -10.70 6.71
C LEU A 125 10.56 -11.52 7.41
N SER A 126 10.82 -11.96 8.65
CA SER A 126 9.83 -12.69 9.45
C SER A 126 8.55 -11.88 9.64
N LYS A 127 8.67 -10.59 9.94
CA LYS A 127 7.52 -9.67 10.06
C LYS A 127 6.80 -9.46 8.74
N PHE A 128 7.51 -9.32 7.63
CA PHE A 128 6.90 -9.16 6.32
C PHE A 128 6.16 -10.43 5.89
N LEU A 129 6.72 -11.60 6.15
CA LEU A 129 6.03 -12.88 5.95
C LEU A 129 4.77 -12.98 6.83
N HIS A 130 4.86 -12.51 8.07
CA HIS A 130 3.72 -12.48 8.98
C HIS A 130 2.64 -11.49 8.52
N TRP A 131 3.00 -10.28 8.06
CA TRP A 131 2.05 -9.24 7.67
C TRP A 131 1.48 -9.45 6.27
N TYR A 132 2.26 -9.94 5.32
CA TYR A 132 1.90 -9.97 3.90
C TYR A 132 1.78 -11.38 3.32
N GLY A 133 2.21 -12.40 4.06
CA GLY A 133 2.24 -13.79 3.62
C GLY A 133 3.53 -14.09 2.84
N THR A 134 3.57 -15.23 2.16
CA THR A 134 4.71 -15.59 1.30
C THR A 134 4.88 -14.59 0.16
N PHE A 135 6.12 -14.23 -0.13
CA PHE A 135 6.47 -13.39 -1.28
C PHE A 135 5.98 -13.99 -2.60
N THR A 136 5.68 -13.14 -3.57
CA THR A 136 5.26 -13.55 -4.92
C THR A 136 6.44 -13.93 -5.81
N ALA A 137 7.63 -13.38 -5.53
CA ALA A 137 8.85 -13.73 -6.26
C ALA A 137 10.10 -13.51 -5.39
N LYS A 138 11.15 -14.29 -5.69
CA LYS A 138 12.53 -14.09 -5.25
C LYS A 138 13.40 -14.01 -6.52
N PRO A 139 13.64 -12.80 -7.08
CA PRO A 139 14.21 -12.65 -8.41
C PRO A 139 15.69 -13.09 -8.49
N ASN A 140 16.36 -13.20 -7.36
CA ASN A 140 17.75 -13.63 -7.29
C ASN A 140 17.92 -14.59 -6.10
N ASP A 141 18.34 -15.82 -6.35
CA ASP A 141 18.54 -16.80 -5.27
C ASP A 141 19.79 -16.51 -4.43
N TYR A 142 20.75 -15.79 -5.01
CA TYR A 142 22.02 -15.41 -4.40
C TYR A 142 21.98 -14.05 -3.70
N GLN A 143 20.84 -13.36 -3.75
CA GLN A 143 20.60 -12.12 -3.01
C GLN A 143 19.34 -12.26 -2.17
N ASP A 144 19.31 -11.58 -1.04
CA ASP A 144 18.14 -11.56 -0.17
C ASP A 144 17.15 -10.50 -0.66
N VAL A 145 16.59 -10.73 -1.85
CA VAL A 145 15.57 -9.88 -2.48
C VAL A 145 14.23 -10.61 -2.50
N TYR A 146 13.23 -10.04 -1.86
CA TYR A 146 11.89 -10.58 -1.76
C TYR A 146 10.87 -9.59 -2.31
N LEU A 147 9.93 -10.07 -3.12
CA LEU A 147 8.92 -9.24 -3.77
C LEU A 147 7.52 -9.68 -3.38
N TRP A 148 6.67 -8.75 -2.98
CA TRP A 148 5.23 -8.92 -2.88
C TRP A 148 4.55 -8.00 -3.87
N ASP A 149 4.02 -8.59 -4.94
CA ASP A 149 3.33 -7.88 -5.99
C ASP A 149 1.80 -7.99 -5.85
N SER A 150 1.14 -6.86 -6.05
CA SER A 150 -0.31 -6.78 -6.20
C SER A 150 -0.68 -5.78 -7.30
N ARG A 151 -1.97 -5.65 -7.60
CA ARG A 151 -2.46 -4.69 -8.61
C ARG A 151 -2.29 -3.22 -8.19
N THR A 152 -2.16 -2.95 -6.89
CA THR A 152 -2.17 -1.58 -6.35
C THR A 152 -0.87 -1.21 -5.65
N VAL A 153 -0.19 -2.19 -5.06
CA VAL A 153 1.06 -2.00 -4.30
C VAL A 153 2.07 -3.06 -4.71
N LYS A 154 3.34 -2.63 -4.85
CA LYS A 154 4.49 -3.54 -4.81
C LYS A 154 5.31 -3.26 -3.57
N LEU A 155 5.81 -4.33 -2.97
CA LEU A 155 6.75 -4.25 -1.88
C LEU A 155 8.00 -5.04 -2.24
N LEU A 156 9.14 -4.38 -2.20
CA LEU A 156 10.45 -4.99 -2.34
C LEU A 156 11.14 -4.95 -0.98
N LEU A 157 11.78 -6.03 -0.60
CA LEU A 157 12.65 -6.13 0.55
C LEU A 157 14.00 -6.64 0.07
N SER A 158 15.07 -5.88 0.28
CA SER A 158 16.38 -6.20 -0.25
C SER A 158 17.46 -5.89 0.77
N TYR A 159 18.40 -6.83 0.93
CA TYR A 159 19.62 -6.64 1.71
C TYR A 159 20.81 -7.09 0.87
N HIS A 160 21.79 -6.22 0.70
CA HIS A 160 23.02 -6.58 0.01
C HIS A 160 24.05 -7.14 1.00
N PRO A 161 24.83 -8.16 0.61
CA PRO A 161 25.81 -8.76 1.51
C PRO A 161 26.98 -7.84 1.88
N ASP A 162 27.18 -6.76 1.14
CA ASP A 162 28.25 -5.78 1.36
C ASP A 162 27.74 -4.46 1.96
N ASP A 163 26.42 -4.33 2.16
CA ASP A 163 25.80 -3.14 2.76
C ASP A 163 25.49 -3.36 4.24
N ASP A 164 25.69 -2.33 5.06
CA ASP A 164 25.31 -2.31 6.47
C ASP A 164 23.79 -2.08 6.68
N GLN A 165 23.09 -1.71 5.61
CA GLN A 165 21.66 -1.39 5.62
C GLN A 165 20.85 -2.34 4.74
N GLY A 166 19.65 -2.63 5.21
CA GLY A 166 18.58 -3.20 4.41
C GLY A 166 17.61 -2.12 3.96
N ILE A 167 16.89 -2.40 2.88
CA ILE A 167 15.86 -1.51 2.36
C ILE A 167 14.54 -2.25 2.11
N ALA A 168 13.45 -1.66 2.56
CA ALA A 168 12.10 -2.01 2.12
C ALA A 168 11.53 -0.87 1.26
N VAL A 169 11.01 -1.20 0.09
CA VAL A 169 10.47 -0.22 -0.87
C VAL A 169 9.01 -0.52 -1.15
N TYR A 170 8.13 0.35 -0.66
CA TYR A 170 6.71 0.37 -0.96
C TYR A 170 6.50 1.20 -2.24
N THR A 171 5.75 0.68 -3.20
CA THR A 171 5.53 1.33 -4.50
C THR A 171 4.06 1.34 -4.87
N SER A 172 3.54 2.50 -5.24
CA SER A 172 2.21 2.66 -5.82
C SER A 172 2.22 2.24 -7.29
N VAL A 173 1.58 1.09 -7.59
CA VAL A 173 1.45 0.58 -8.97
C VAL A 173 0.65 1.54 -9.87
N PRO A 174 -0.50 2.09 -9.44
CA PRO A 174 -1.28 3.00 -10.28
C PRO A 174 -0.48 4.24 -10.68
N LEU A 175 0.20 4.88 -9.72
CA LEU A 175 0.99 6.07 -10.01
C LEU A 175 2.20 5.76 -10.89
N THR A 176 2.88 4.64 -10.63
CA THR A 176 4.01 4.20 -11.46
C THR A 176 3.56 3.98 -12.91
N ASN A 177 2.39 3.37 -13.13
CA ASN A 177 1.83 3.18 -14.47
C ASN A 177 1.48 4.52 -15.14
N THR A 178 0.91 5.48 -14.41
CA THR A 178 0.62 6.82 -14.93
C THR A 178 1.90 7.55 -15.33
N ILE A 179 2.93 7.54 -14.48
CA ILE A 179 4.24 8.16 -14.74
C ILE A 179 4.87 7.53 -15.99
N ASN A 180 4.89 6.21 -16.08
CA ASN A 180 5.46 5.51 -17.23
C ASN A 180 4.72 5.84 -18.54
N ALA A 181 3.38 5.91 -18.50
CA ALA A 181 2.59 6.28 -19.67
C ALA A 181 2.84 7.73 -20.11
N GLN A 182 3.02 8.67 -19.17
CA GLN A 182 3.34 10.06 -19.48
C GLN A 182 4.76 10.19 -20.05
N ASN A 183 5.74 9.51 -19.47
CA ASN A 183 7.11 9.50 -19.96
C ASN A 183 7.19 8.91 -21.38
N ALA A 184 6.46 7.83 -21.65
CA ALA A 184 6.38 7.24 -22.98
C ALA A 184 5.80 8.25 -24.00
N LYS A 185 4.70 8.93 -23.65
CA LYS A 185 4.11 9.98 -24.52
C LYS A 185 5.08 11.12 -24.80
N ARG A 186 5.78 11.61 -23.77
CA ARG A 186 6.77 12.70 -23.90
C ARG A 186 7.94 12.28 -24.78
N LEU A 187 8.43 11.05 -24.61
CA LEU A 187 9.49 10.50 -25.45
C LEU A 187 9.05 10.41 -26.92
N THR A 188 7.85 9.88 -27.19
CA THR A 188 7.31 9.84 -28.56
C THR A 188 7.22 11.23 -29.17
N GLN A 189 6.70 12.22 -28.42
CA GLN A 189 6.59 13.59 -28.90
C GLN A 189 7.96 14.19 -29.27
N LEU A 190 8.98 14.01 -28.41
CA LEU A 190 10.34 14.49 -28.67
C LEU A 190 10.98 13.82 -29.89
N LEU A 191 10.71 12.54 -30.11
CA LEU A 191 11.22 11.82 -31.28
C LEU A 191 10.52 12.29 -32.56
N THR A 192 9.23 12.60 -32.52
CA THR A 192 8.47 13.08 -33.68
C THR A 192 8.58 14.59 -33.96
N SER A 193 9.02 15.39 -32.99
CA SER A 193 9.22 16.84 -33.16
C SER A 193 10.60 17.21 -33.70
N ASN A 194 11.49 16.23 -33.83
CA ASN A 194 12.83 16.37 -34.39
C ASN A 194 12.93 15.82 -35.83
N GLU A 195 11.79 15.42 -36.41
CA GLU A 195 11.61 15.16 -37.85
C GLU A 195 10.93 16.36 -38.52
#